data_AF-A0A2H6AHM5-F1
#
_entry.id   AF-A0A2H6AHM5-F1
#
_cell.length_a   1.000
_cell.length_b   1.000
_cell.length_c   1.000
_cell.angle_alpha   90.00
_cell.angle_beta   90.00
_cell.angle_gamma   90.00
#
_symmetry.space_group_name_H-M   'P 1'
#
loop_
_entity.id
_entity.type
_entity.pdbx_description
1 polymer ?
#
loop_
_entity_poly.entity_id
_entity_poly.type
_entity_poly.pdbx_seq_one_letter_code
_entity_poly.pdbx_strand_id
1 'polypeptide(L)'
;MLVDTYDTLRGVRRALEAGVPMKAIRLDSGDLLALSRASRQMLDEANRQDVQIIASGDLNEDRIHDLMVAGAPIDVFGVGTDMVTSRDEPSLNTVYKLVALRTPQGWVGTGKTSPQKQTYPFAKQVYRRRSHSGVFTEDWVAREEENLEGEPLLVPVVRGGQLVRELPSVAAIQQHCREQLASLPAALRLLSPALQPYPVHFTETLRSARPHAAG
;
A
#
# COMPACT_ATOMS: atom_id res chain seq x y z
N MET A 1 7.80 9.39 26.76
CA MET A 1 7.87 10.77 27.30
C MET A 1 8.28 11.69 26.17
N LEU A 2 7.54 12.79 25.95
CA LEU A 2 7.97 13.80 24.97
C LEU A 2 9.10 14.61 25.59
N VAL A 3 10.24 14.72 24.89
CA VAL A 3 11.45 15.34 25.45
C VAL A 3 11.91 16.58 24.69
N ASP A 4 11.27 16.93 23.58
CA ASP A 4 11.70 17.97 22.64
C ASP A 4 10.89 19.27 22.70
N THR A 5 10.13 19.50 23.78
CA THR A 5 9.33 20.72 23.95
C THR A 5 10.16 22.01 24.02
N TYR A 6 11.42 21.91 24.46
CA TYR A 6 12.34 23.07 24.56
C TYR A 6 13.71 22.74 24.00
N ASP A 7 14.37 21.73 24.56
CA ASP A 7 15.67 21.22 24.14
C ASP A 7 15.65 19.72 24.41
N THR A 8 15.75 18.95 23.32
CA THR A 8 15.65 17.50 23.33
C THR A 8 16.65 16.83 24.26
N LEU A 9 17.93 17.17 24.14
CA LEU A 9 18.98 16.52 24.92
C LEU A 9 18.90 16.92 26.40
N ARG A 10 18.58 18.18 26.67
CA ARG A 10 18.31 18.64 28.04
C ARG A 10 17.08 17.95 28.63
N GLY A 11 16.05 17.72 27.82
CA GLY A 11 14.85 16.98 28.20
C GLY A 11 15.17 15.55 28.61
N VAL A 12 15.94 14.83 27.79
CA VAL A 12 16.42 13.47 28.10
C VAL A 12 17.25 13.46 29.39
N ARG A 13 18.19 14.40 29.53
CA ARG A 13 19.03 14.52 30.74
C ARG A 13 18.19 14.68 32.00
N ARG A 14 17.23 15.62 31.98
CA ARG A 14 16.36 15.88 33.13
C ARG A 14 15.49 14.68 33.47
N ALA A 15 14.98 13.98 32.48
CA ALA A 15 14.17 12.79 32.69
C ALA A 15 14.98 11.68 33.39
N LEU A 16 16.26 11.52 33.00
CA LEU A 16 17.20 10.60 33.64
C LEU A 16 17.55 11.02 35.07
N GLU A 17 17.94 12.29 35.28
CA GLU A 17 18.29 12.85 36.60
C GLU A 17 17.13 12.76 37.60
N ALA A 18 15.91 13.00 37.14
CA ALA A 18 14.70 12.89 37.96
C ALA A 18 14.29 11.44 38.27
N GLY A 19 14.98 10.43 37.69
CA GLY A 19 14.67 9.02 37.91
C GLY A 19 13.27 8.62 37.42
N VAL A 20 12.72 9.32 36.43
CA VAL A 20 11.34 9.08 35.98
C VAL A 20 11.27 7.70 35.31
N PRO A 21 10.35 6.81 35.73
CA PRO A 21 10.09 5.57 35.03
C PRO A 21 9.65 5.88 33.59
N MET A 22 10.48 5.53 32.62
CA MET A 22 10.21 5.75 31.20
C MET A 22 10.49 4.47 30.43
N LYS A 23 9.55 4.08 29.56
CA LYS A 23 9.73 2.98 28.61
C LYS A 23 10.22 3.45 27.25
N ALA A 24 9.97 4.73 26.93
CA ALA A 24 10.38 5.34 25.69
C ALA A 24 10.50 6.86 25.82
N ILE A 25 11.37 7.45 24.99
CA ILE A 25 11.40 8.88 24.69
C ILE A 25 10.86 9.12 23.28
N ARG A 26 10.26 10.30 23.03
CA ARG A 26 9.79 10.70 21.70
C ARG A 26 10.55 11.93 21.21
N LEU A 27 11.09 11.84 20.00
CA LEU A 27 11.70 12.90 19.22
C LEU A 27 10.71 13.29 18.11
N ASP A 28 10.25 14.53 18.07
CA ASP A 28 9.17 14.99 17.17
C ASP A 28 9.62 16.08 16.19
N SER A 29 10.86 16.56 16.33
CA SER A 29 11.41 17.67 15.55
C SER A 29 12.95 17.66 15.51
N GLY A 30 13.53 18.49 14.62
CA GLY A 30 14.98 18.66 14.49
C GLY A 30 15.69 17.58 13.66
N ASP A 31 17.01 17.50 13.81
CA ASP A 31 17.83 16.46 13.19
C ASP A 31 17.66 15.14 13.95
N LEU A 32 16.69 14.33 13.51
CA LEU A 32 16.36 13.06 14.13
C LEU A 32 17.54 12.08 14.16
N LEU A 33 18.47 12.14 13.19
CA LEU A 33 19.65 11.26 13.17
C LEU A 33 20.63 11.64 14.28
N ALA A 34 20.99 12.92 14.36
CA ALA A 34 21.88 13.42 15.40
C ALA A 34 21.27 13.26 16.80
N LEU A 35 19.99 13.62 16.93
CA LEU A 35 19.26 13.57 18.20
C LEU A 35 19.06 12.16 18.71
N SER A 36 18.73 11.19 17.83
CA SER A 36 18.58 9.79 18.24
C SER A 36 19.90 9.20 18.73
N ARG A 37 21.01 9.44 18.01
CA ARG A 37 22.35 8.99 18.43
C ARG A 37 22.78 9.56 19.78
N ALA A 38 22.65 10.88 19.94
CA ALA A 38 23.00 11.53 21.20
C ALA A 38 22.10 11.08 22.36
N SER A 39 20.80 10.92 22.12
CA SER A 39 19.86 10.43 23.13
C SER A 39 20.17 8.98 23.53
N ARG A 40 20.47 8.11 22.54
CA ARG A 40 20.86 6.71 22.79
C ARG A 40 22.10 6.63 23.65
N GLN A 41 23.15 7.40 23.31
CA GLN A 41 24.37 7.48 24.11
C GLN A 41 24.08 7.88 25.56
N MET A 42 23.28 8.93 25.79
CA MET A 42 22.95 9.37 27.14
C MET A 42 22.17 8.32 27.94
N LEU A 43 21.23 7.63 27.29
CA LEU A 43 20.48 6.54 27.92
C LEU A 43 21.40 5.37 28.26
N ASP A 44 22.35 5.02 27.38
CA ASP A 44 23.30 3.93 27.60
C ASP A 44 24.29 4.24 28.73
N GLU A 45 24.81 5.46 28.80
CA GLU A 45 25.65 5.94 29.91
C GLU A 45 24.91 5.88 31.26
N ALA A 46 23.58 6.01 31.23
CA ALA A 46 22.72 5.85 32.40
C ALA A 46 22.25 4.40 32.65
N ASN A 47 22.78 3.41 31.91
CA ASN A 47 22.38 2.00 31.95
C ASN A 47 20.88 1.78 31.63
N ARG A 48 20.31 2.59 30.73
CA ARG A 48 18.90 2.57 30.31
C ARG A 48 18.72 2.11 28.86
N GLN A 49 19.38 1.01 28.50
CA GLN A 49 19.25 0.36 27.19
C GLN A 49 17.83 -0.16 26.92
N ASP A 50 17.02 -0.34 27.97
CA ASP A 50 15.61 -0.74 27.92
C ASP A 50 14.70 0.36 27.35
N VAL A 51 15.13 1.62 27.37
CA VAL A 51 14.32 2.76 26.94
C VAL A 51 14.34 2.86 25.42
N GLN A 52 13.17 2.76 24.80
CA GLN A 52 13.02 2.91 23.36
C GLN A 52 13.08 4.37 22.91
N ILE A 53 13.48 4.59 21.66
CA ILE A 53 13.45 5.88 20.99
C ILE A 53 12.37 5.84 19.91
N ILE A 54 11.37 6.71 20.07
CA ILE A 54 10.29 6.91 19.09
C ILE A 54 10.60 8.19 18.32
N ALA A 55 10.59 8.13 16.99
CA ALA A 55 10.68 9.32 16.14
C ALA A 55 9.32 9.61 15.49
N SER A 56 8.92 10.87 15.47
CA SER A 56 7.76 11.38 14.74
C SER A 56 8.10 12.78 14.17
N GLY A 57 7.18 13.36 13.40
CA GLY A 57 7.34 14.68 12.79
C GLY A 57 7.88 14.62 11.36
N ASP A 58 7.02 14.97 10.40
CA ASP A 58 7.33 15.03 8.96
C ASP A 58 8.12 13.82 8.43
N LEU A 59 7.67 12.62 8.80
CA LEU A 59 8.18 11.34 8.31
C LEU A 59 7.38 10.87 7.10
N ASN A 60 8.09 10.30 6.13
CA ASN A 60 7.58 9.51 5.01
C ASN A 60 8.53 8.32 4.78
N GLU A 61 8.23 7.48 3.80
CA GLU A 61 9.01 6.29 3.46
C GLU A 61 10.49 6.60 3.13
N ASP A 62 10.76 7.68 2.41
CA ASP A 62 12.11 8.08 2.02
C ASP A 62 12.93 8.51 3.24
N ARG A 63 12.36 9.36 4.09
CA ARG A 63 13.05 9.84 5.30
C ARG A 63 13.27 8.72 6.30
N ILE A 64 12.33 7.79 6.42
CA ILE A 64 12.51 6.57 7.24
C ILE A 64 13.62 5.70 6.65
N HIS A 65 13.64 5.51 5.34
CA HIS A 65 14.69 4.76 4.64
C HIS A 65 16.08 5.35 4.91
N ASP A 66 16.24 6.67 4.75
CA ASP A 66 17.50 7.38 4.99
C ASP A 66 17.98 7.23 6.45
N LEU A 67 17.07 7.37 7.43
CA LEU A 67 17.39 7.18 8.85
C LEU A 67 17.84 5.73 9.14
N MET A 68 17.18 4.75 8.52
CA MET A 68 17.55 3.34 8.67
C MET A 68 18.91 3.03 8.04
N VAL A 69 19.18 3.50 6.82
CA VAL A 69 20.47 3.33 6.13
C VAL A 69 21.60 3.99 6.91
N ALA A 70 21.34 5.15 7.50
CA ALA A 70 22.30 5.84 8.36
C ALA A 70 22.48 5.17 9.74
N GLY A 71 21.73 4.10 10.06
CA GLY A 71 21.81 3.40 11.35
C GLY A 71 21.36 4.27 12.52
N ALA A 72 20.32 5.08 12.35
CA ALA A 72 19.72 5.83 13.45
C ALA A 72 19.17 4.85 14.52
N PRO A 73 19.52 5.00 15.81
CA PRO A 73 18.98 4.16 16.87
C PRO A 73 17.54 4.59 17.21
N ILE A 74 16.60 4.28 16.33
CA ILE A 74 15.18 4.57 16.47
C ILE A 74 14.42 3.24 16.43
N ASP A 75 13.61 2.98 17.45
CA ASP A 75 12.88 1.72 17.61
C ASP A 75 11.48 1.78 16.97
N VAL A 76 10.88 2.96 16.91
CA VAL A 76 9.50 3.16 16.42
C VAL A 76 9.40 4.46 15.63
N PHE A 77 8.77 4.40 14.47
CA PHE A 77 8.43 5.57 13.65
C PHE A 77 6.92 5.86 13.74
N GLY A 78 6.58 7.08 14.16
CA GLY A 78 5.22 7.60 14.17
C GLY A 78 4.99 8.48 12.95
N VAL A 79 4.19 8.00 12.00
CA VAL A 79 3.87 8.71 10.76
C VAL A 79 2.44 9.24 10.82
N GLY A 80 2.27 10.53 10.52
CA GLY A 80 0.99 11.23 10.62
C GLY A 80 0.49 11.69 9.25
N THR A 81 0.69 12.97 8.94
CA THR A 81 0.13 13.65 7.76
C THR A 81 0.32 12.86 6.47
N ASP A 82 1.54 12.47 6.14
CA ASP A 82 1.85 11.87 4.83
C ASP A 82 1.18 10.49 4.65
N MET A 83 1.05 9.71 5.72
CA MET A 83 0.34 8.42 5.70
C MET A 83 -1.17 8.59 5.48
N VAL A 84 -1.76 9.67 6.01
CA VAL A 84 -3.21 9.89 5.93
C VAL A 84 -3.62 10.64 4.67
N THR A 85 -2.77 11.54 4.19
CA THR A 85 -3.11 12.42 3.05
C THR A 85 -2.55 11.94 1.73
N SER A 86 -1.58 11.02 1.70
CA SER A 86 -0.83 10.66 0.50
C SER A 86 -0.35 11.91 -0.23
N ARG A 87 0.42 12.75 0.46
CA ARG A 87 0.67 14.15 0.04
C ARG A 87 1.26 14.27 -1.38
N ASP A 88 2.06 13.29 -1.77
CA ASP A 88 2.71 13.15 -3.06
C ASP A 88 1.73 12.79 -4.20
N GLU A 89 0.76 11.91 -3.92
CA GLU A 89 -0.31 11.53 -4.85
C GLU A 89 -1.65 11.38 -4.08
N PRO A 90 -2.35 12.50 -3.80
CA PRO A 90 -3.50 12.50 -2.87
C PRO A 90 -4.77 11.93 -3.50
N SER A 91 -4.71 11.46 -4.75
CA SER A 91 -5.87 10.97 -5.47
C SER A 91 -5.57 9.71 -6.28
N LEU A 92 -6.44 8.72 -6.17
CA LEU A 92 -6.44 7.59 -7.09
C LEU A 92 -7.31 7.95 -8.30
N ASN A 93 -6.76 7.79 -9.51
CA ASN A 93 -7.45 8.00 -10.79
C ASN A 93 -8.47 6.88 -11.12
N THR A 94 -9.30 6.50 -10.15
CA THR A 94 -10.30 5.44 -10.28
C THR A 94 -11.53 5.96 -11.03
N VAL A 95 -12.08 5.17 -11.95
CA VAL A 95 -13.23 5.56 -12.76
C VAL A 95 -14.34 4.50 -12.75
N TYR A 96 -15.59 4.94 -12.69
CA TYR A 96 -16.75 4.12 -13.00
C TYR A 96 -17.15 4.29 -14.47
N LYS A 97 -17.44 3.18 -15.15
CA LYS A 97 -17.80 3.14 -16.58
C LYS A 97 -18.86 2.07 -16.83
N LEU A 98 -19.89 2.43 -17.58
CA LEU A 98 -20.84 1.47 -18.15
C LEU A 98 -20.12 0.64 -19.22
N VAL A 99 -20.22 -0.68 -19.13
CA VAL A 99 -19.53 -1.62 -20.05
C VAL A 99 -20.51 -2.43 -20.91
N ALA A 100 -21.77 -2.59 -20.48
CA ALA A 100 -22.80 -3.25 -21.26
C ALA A 100 -24.21 -2.77 -20.86
N LEU A 101 -25.14 -2.83 -21.81
CA LEU A 101 -26.56 -2.58 -21.64
C LEU A 101 -27.35 -3.80 -22.06
N ARG A 102 -28.39 -4.14 -21.30
CA ARG A 102 -29.34 -5.20 -21.68
C ARG A 102 -30.44 -4.59 -22.55
N THR A 103 -30.60 -5.08 -23.77
CA THR A 103 -31.67 -4.72 -24.70
C THR A 103 -32.55 -5.93 -25.01
N PRO A 104 -33.69 -5.76 -25.72
CA PRO A 104 -34.49 -6.89 -26.20
C PRO A 104 -33.72 -7.88 -27.09
N GLN A 105 -32.64 -7.43 -27.73
CA GLN A 105 -31.78 -8.24 -28.62
C GLN A 105 -30.63 -8.92 -27.87
N GLY A 106 -30.44 -8.64 -26.58
CA GLY A 106 -29.36 -9.20 -25.76
C GLY A 106 -28.47 -8.12 -25.13
N TRP A 107 -27.25 -8.51 -24.76
CA TRP A 107 -26.28 -7.57 -24.20
C TRP A 107 -25.55 -6.80 -25.31
N VAL A 108 -25.54 -5.47 -25.21
CA VAL A 108 -24.82 -4.57 -26.11
C VAL A 108 -23.66 -3.95 -25.34
N GLY A 109 -22.44 -4.16 -25.82
CA GLY A 109 -21.22 -3.64 -25.21
C GLY A 109 -21.10 -2.12 -25.40
N THR A 110 -20.63 -1.42 -24.37
CA THR A 110 -20.37 0.03 -24.41
C THR A 110 -18.91 0.32 -24.07
N GLY A 111 -18.32 1.29 -24.76
CA GLY A 111 -16.96 1.75 -24.46
C GLY A 111 -16.70 3.12 -25.04
N LYS A 112 -15.65 3.78 -24.56
CA LYS A 112 -15.18 5.03 -25.14
C LYS A 112 -14.32 4.76 -26.37
N THR A 113 -14.62 5.50 -27.43
CA THR A 113 -13.89 5.47 -28.71
C THR A 113 -12.76 6.49 -28.79
N SER A 114 -12.69 7.44 -27.85
CA SER A 114 -11.63 8.46 -27.83
C SER A 114 -10.26 7.80 -27.63
N PRO A 115 -9.23 8.11 -28.45
CA PRO A 115 -7.94 7.42 -28.47
C PRO A 115 -7.25 7.30 -27.11
N GLN A 116 -7.36 8.34 -26.27
CA GLN A 116 -6.67 8.43 -24.98
C GLN A 116 -7.47 7.84 -23.79
N LYS A 117 -8.71 7.37 -24.01
CA LYS A 117 -9.58 6.85 -22.95
C LYS A 117 -10.33 5.59 -23.38
N GLN A 118 -9.73 4.76 -24.23
CA GLN A 118 -10.35 3.53 -24.69
C GLN A 118 -10.67 2.61 -23.52
N THR A 119 -11.88 2.05 -23.52
CA THR A 119 -12.34 1.11 -22.49
C THR A 119 -12.88 -0.15 -23.15
N TYR A 120 -12.67 -1.30 -22.51
CA TYR A 120 -13.20 -2.57 -23.00
C TYR A 120 -14.67 -2.76 -22.63
N PRO A 121 -15.54 -3.09 -23.60
CA PRO A 121 -16.94 -3.38 -23.33
C PRO A 121 -17.12 -4.72 -22.61
N PHE A 122 -18.36 -5.02 -22.28
CA PHE A 122 -18.85 -6.24 -21.63
C PHE A 122 -18.36 -6.44 -20.19
N ALA A 123 -19.08 -7.31 -19.48
CA ALA A 123 -18.66 -7.79 -18.17
C ALA A 123 -17.34 -8.56 -18.31
N LYS A 124 -16.48 -8.45 -17.29
CA LYS A 124 -15.12 -8.97 -17.31
C LYS A 124 -14.81 -9.72 -16.03
N GLN A 125 -13.86 -10.64 -16.11
CA GLN A 125 -13.18 -11.27 -14.98
C GLN A 125 -11.67 -11.00 -15.07
N VAL A 126 -10.99 -11.01 -13.94
CA VAL A 126 -9.52 -10.94 -13.85
C VAL A 126 -9.01 -12.24 -13.23
N TYR A 127 -8.06 -12.88 -13.90
CA TYR A 127 -7.44 -14.13 -13.46
C TYR A 127 -5.98 -13.89 -13.12
N ARG A 128 -5.58 -14.17 -11.88
CA ARG A 128 -4.20 -14.06 -11.44
C ARG A 128 -3.48 -15.39 -11.57
N ARG A 129 -2.33 -15.39 -12.23
CA ARG A 129 -1.47 -16.57 -12.35
C ARG A 129 -0.34 -16.52 -11.34
N ARG A 130 0.07 -17.72 -10.92
CA ARG A 130 1.16 -17.95 -9.98
C ARG A 130 2.19 -18.87 -10.59
N SER A 131 3.44 -18.66 -10.26
CA SER A 131 4.49 -19.65 -10.49
C SER A 131 4.24 -20.89 -9.63
N HIS A 132 4.97 -21.97 -9.92
CA HIS A 132 5.01 -23.16 -9.07
C HIS A 132 5.47 -22.87 -7.62
N SER A 133 6.19 -21.76 -7.39
CA SER A 133 6.59 -21.29 -6.05
C SER A 133 5.57 -20.37 -5.38
N GLY A 134 4.39 -20.17 -5.97
CA GLY A 134 3.29 -19.36 -5.41
C GLY A 134 3.38 -17.86 -5.66
N VAL A 135 4.42 -17.39 -6.36
CA VAL A 135 4.65 -15.97 -6.68
C VAL A 135 3.77 -15.54 -7.84
N PHE A 136 3.20 -14.33 -7.76
CA PHE A 136 2.41 -13.73 -8.82
C PHE A 136 3.24 -13.45 -10.07
N THR A 137 2.75 -13.89 -11.23
CA THR A 137 3.45 -13.74 -12.51
C THR A 137 2.80 -12.74 -13.43
N GLU A 138 1.47 -12.77 -13.51
CA GLU A 138 0.68 -11.95 -14.44
C GLU A 138 -0.81 -11.99 -14.08
N ASP A 139 -1.54 -10.96 -14.48
CA ASP A 139 -3.01 -10.94 -14.44
C ASP A 139 -3.58 -10.94 -15.88
N TRP A 140 -4.61 -11.74 -16.12
CA TRP A 140 -5.34 -11.81 -17.38
C TRP A 140 -6.76 -11.28 -17.24
N VAL A 141 -7.11 -10.29 -18.04
CA VAL A 141 -8.46 -9.72 -18.11
C VAL A 141 -9.20 -10.35 -19.29
N ALA A 142 -10.32 -10.98 -18.98
CA ALA A 142 -11.15 -11.70 -19.94
C ALA A 142 -12.61 -11.24 -19.84
N ARG A 143 -13.45 -11.63 -20.81
CA ARG A 143 -14.90 -11.59 -20.64
C ARG A 143 -15.33 -12.46 -19.46
N GLU A 144 -16.40 -12.10 -18.79
CA GLU A 144 -16.90 -12.80 -17.59
C GLU A 144 -17.18 -14.29 -17.85
N GLU A 145 -17.67 -14.61 -19.04
CA GLU A 145 -18.00 -15.96 -19.51
C GLU A 145 -16.77 -16.77 -19.98
N GLU A 146 -15.60 -16.14 -20.14
CA GLU A 146 -14.36 -16.85 -20.42
C GLU A 146 -13.83 -17.49 -19.13
N ASN A 147 -13.47 -18.76 -19.19
CA ASN A 147 -12.82 -19.48 -18.10
C ASN A 147 -11.34 -19.66 -18.42
N LEU A 148 -10.47 -18.93 -17.71
CA LEU A 148 -9.02 -19.00 -17.90
C LEU A 148 -8.35 -19.72 -16.74
N GLU A 149 -7.13 -20.20 -16.99
CA GLU A 149 -6.25 -20.68 -15.92
C GLU A 149 -5.83 -19.52 -15.01
N GLY A 150 -5.96 -19.72 -13.69
CA GLY A 150 -5.57 -18.77 -12.66
C GLY A 150 -6.63 -18.63 -11.57
N GLU A 151 -6.31 -17.82 -10.57
CA GLU A 151 -7.22 -17.44 -9.47
C GLU A 151 -8.15 -16.32 -9.95
N PRO A 152 -9.49 -16.51 -10.01
CA PRO A 152 -10.42 -15.43 -10.34
C PRO A 152 -10.49 -14.41 -9.20
N LEU A 153 -10.21 -13.14 -9.51
CA LEU A 153 -10.08 -12.08 -8.50
C LEU A 153 -11.41 -11.37 -8.19
N LEU A 154 -12.34 -11.29 -9.15
CA LEU A 154 -13.66 -10.71 -8.90
C LEU A 154 -14.58 -11.77 -8.33
N VAL A 155 -14.89 -11.63 -7.04
CA VAL A 155 -15.77 -12.53 -6.30
C VAL A 155 -17.11 -11.85 -5.97
N PRO A 156 -18.25 -12.55 -6.11
CA PRO A 156 -19.56 -11.98 -5.78
C PRO A 156 -19.65 -11.60 -4.29
N VAL A 157 -19.93 -10.32 -4.01
CA VAL A 157 -20.19 -9.82 -2.64
C VAL A 157 -21.68 -9.61 -2.41
N VAL A 158 -22.39 -9.10 -3.41
CA VAL A 158 -23.83 -8.82 -3.38
C VAL A 158 -24.51 -9.48 -4.59
N ARG A 159 -25.67 -10.11 -4.39
CA ARG A 159 -26.58 -10.54 -5.47
C ARG A 159 -28.02 -10.19 -5.08
N GLY A 160 -28.78 -9.62 -6.01
CA GLY A 160 -30.17 -9.24 -5.75
C GLY A 160 -30.35 -8.28 -4.56
N GLY A 161 -29.37 -7.42 -4.29
CA GLY A 161 -29.38 -6.51 -3.14
C GLY A 161 -29.03 -7.15 -1.78
N GLN A 162 -28.70 -8.44 -1.76
CA GLN A 162 -28.34 -9.17 -0.53
C GLN A 162 -26.85 -9.53 -0.53
N LEU A 163 -26.21 -9.46 0.63
CA LEU A 163 -24.87 -10.01 0.81
C LEU A 163 -24.92 -11.53 0.60
N VAL A 164 -24.02 -12.05 -0.23
CA VAL A 164 -23.93 -13.49 -0.53
C VAL A 164 -22.69 -14.16 0.04
N ARG A 165 -21.94 -13.42 0.85
CA ARG A 165 -20.76 -13.90 1.57
C ARG A 165 -20.61 -13.12 2.86
N GLU A 166 -19.95 -13.74 3.82
CA GLU A 166 -19.51 -13.05 5.03
C GLU A 166 -18.36 -12.09 4.70
N LEU A 167 -18.40 -10.92 5.33
CA LEU A 167 -17.31 -9.95 5.23
C LEU A 167 -16.18 -10.37 6.19
N PRO A 168 -14.91 -10.32 5.74
CA PRO A 168 -13.78 -10.70 6.58
C PRO A 168 -13.59 -9.71 7.73
N SER A 169 -13.03 -10.20 8.84
CA SER A 169 -12.58 -9.34 9.94
C SER A 169 -11.36 -8.51 9.54
N VAL A 170 -11.09 -7.42 10.27
CA VAL A 170 -9.87 -6.61 10.04
C VAL A 170 -8.60 -7.46 10.15
N ALA A 171 -8.54 -8.40 11.09
CA ALA A 171 -7.40 -9.31 11.24
C ALA A 171 -7.23 -10.23 10.01
N ALA A 172 -8.34 -10.75 9.46
CA ALA A 172 -8.30 -11.56 8.25
C ALA A 172 -7.87 -10.73 7.03
N ILE A 173 -8.33 -9.48 6.91
CA ILE A 173 -7.89 -8.55 5.85
C ILE A 173 -6.38 -8.27 5.95
N GLN A 174 -5.88 -8.01 7.16
CA GLN A 174 -4.46 -7.77 7.39
C GLN A 174 -3.61 -9.00 7.04
N GLN A 175 -4.05 -10.19 7.45
CA GLN A 175 -3.35 -11.44 7.14
C GLN A 175 -3.31 -11.70 5.64
N HIS A 176 -4.47 -11.56 4.97
CA HIS A 176 -4.55 -11.67 3.52
C HIS A 176 -3.61 -10.69 2.82
N CYS A 177 -3.59 -9.41 3.23
CA CYS A 177 -2.68 -8.41 2.67
C CYS A 177 -1.20 -8.83 2.79
N ARG A 178 -0.77 -9.33 3.96
CA ARG A 178 0.60 -9.82 4.15
C ARG A 178 0.95 -10.98 3.23
N GLU A 179 0.04 -11.94 3.09
CA GLU A 179 0.22 -13.10 2.22
C GLU A 179 0.29 -12.70 0.73
N GLN A 180 -0.58 -11.77 0.30
CA GLN A 180 -0.58 -11.26 -1.06
C GLN A 180 0.70 -10.46 -1.35
N LEU A 181 1.14 -9.59 -0.43
CA LEU A 181 2.40 -8.86 -0.56
C LEU A 181 3.60 -9.82 -0.63
N ALA A 182 3.64 -10.86 0.22
CA ALA A 182 4.69 -11.87 0.18
C ALA A 182 4.72 -12.66 -1.15
N SER A 183 3.57 -12.77 -1.81
CA SER A 183 3.42 -13.42 -3.12
C SER A 183 3.84 -12.52 -4.29
N LEU A 184 4.12 -11.23 -4.09
CA LEU A 184 4.58 -10.35 -5.17
C LEU A 184 6.04 -10.63 -5.57
N PRO A 185 6.39 -10.49 -6.86
CA PRO A 185 7.78 -10.42 -7.31
C PRO A 185 8.60 -9.46 -6.44
N ALA A 186 9.82 -9.85 -6.06
CA ALA A 186 10.66 -9.07 -5.16
C ALA A 186 10.90 -7.64 -5.65
N ALA A 187 11.07 -7.45 -6.97
CA ALA A 187 11.26 -6.14 -7.57
C ALA A 187 10.07 -5.20 -7.37
N LEU A 188 8.85 -5.72 -7.26
CA LEU A 188 7.62 -4.94 -7.05
C LEU A 188 7.35 -4.63 -5.57
N ARG A 189 8.21 -5.08 -4.66
CA ARG A 189 8.13 -4.80 -3.21
C ARG A 189 9.09 -3.70 -2.75
N LEU A 190 9.86 -3.14 -3.68
CA LEU A 190 10.79 -2.06 -3.40
C LEU A 190 10.06 -0.71 -3.43
N LEU A 191 10.58 0.27 -2.68
CA LEU A 191 10.05 1.64 -2.67
C LEU A 191 10.28 2.33 -4.02
N SER A 192 11.44 2.12 -4.62
CA SER A 192 11.72 2.63 -5.96
C SER A 192 10.87 1.88 -6.99
N PRO A 193 10.33 2.59 -8.02
CA PRO A 193 9.54 1.96 -9.05
C PRO A 193 10.31 0.81 -9.69
N ALA A 194 9.67 -0.36 -9.81
CA ALA A 194 10.24 -1.44 -10.58
C ALA A 194 10.44 -0.98 -12.03
N LEU A 195 11.58 -1.33 -12.62
CA LEU A 195 11.89 -1.02 -14.02
C LEU A 195 10.87 -1.61 -15.01
N GLN A 196 10.13 -2.64 -14.58
CA GLN A 196 9.07 -3.28 -15.35
C GLN A 196 7.79 -3.35 -14.52
N PRO A 197 6.65 -2.89 -15.06
CA PRO A 197 5.37 -3.01 -14.38
C PRO A 197 4.94 -4.47 -14.28
N TYR A 198 4.06 -4.76 -13.32
CA TYR A 198 3.42 -6.07 -13.22
C TYR A 198 2.63 -6.37 -14.52
N PRO A 199 2.83 -7.54 -15.16
CA PRO A 199 2.18 -7.84 -16.43
C PRO A 199 0.66 -7.96 -16.30
N VAL A 200 -0.07 -7.22 -17.14
CA VAL A 200 -1.52 -7.31 -17.28
C VAL A 200 -1.87 -7.53 -18.75
N HIS A 201 -2.50 -8.66 -19.04
CA HIS A 201 -2.87 -9.09 -20.38
C HIS A 201 -4.38 -9.03 -20.57
N PHE A 202 -4.81 -8.94 -21.83
CA PHE A 202 -6.22 -8.96 -22.20
C PHE A 202 -6.44 -10.05 -23.24
N THR A 203 -7.50 -10.84 -23.10
CA THR A 203 -7.84 -11.90 -24.07
C THR A 203 -8.10 -11.31 -25.46
N GLU A 204 -7.83 -12.10 -26.49
CA GLU A 204 -8.06 -11.65 -27.87
C GLU A 204 -9.55 -11.36 -28.11
N THR A 205 -10.45 -12.15 -27.51
CA THR A 205 -11.89 -11.89 -27.54
C THR A 205 -12.24 -10.51 -27.00
N LEU A 206 -11.61 -10.08 -25.91
CA LEU A 206 -11.85 -8.76 -25.32
C LEU A 206 -11.21 -7.64 -26.15
N ARG A 207 -10.02 -7.87 -26.72
CA ARG A 207 -9.34 -6.92 -27.62
C ARG A 207 -10.11 -6.70 -28.91
N SER A 208 -10.61 -7.77 -29.52
CA SER A 208 -11.45 -7.75 -30.72
C SER A 208 -12.80 -7.07 -30.47
N ALA A 209 -13.28 -7.04 -29.23
CA ALA A 209 -14.54 -6.37 -28.88
C ALA A 209 -14.41 -4.85 -28.71
N ARG A 210 -13.21 -4.26 -28.79
CA ARG A 210 -13.05 -2.81 -28.60
C ARG A 210 -13.84 -2.02 -29.65
N PRO A 211 -14.63 -1.01 -29.24
CA PRO A 211 -15.32 -0.18 -30.21
C PRO A 211 -14.29 0.60 -31.04
N HIS A 212 -14.34 0.44 -32.36
CA HIS A 212 -13.60 1.30 -33.27
C HIS A 212 -14.20 2.71 -33.22
N ALA A 213 -13.35 3.73 -33.35
CA ALA A 213 -13.86 5.06 -33.64
C ALA A 213 -14.66 4.96 -34.95
N ALA A 214 -15.93 5.36 -34.92
CA ALA A 214 -16.65 5.60 -36.17
C ALA A 214 -15.84 6.66 -36.93
N GLY A 215 -15.35 6.30 -38.12
CA GLY A 215 -14.74 7.24 -39.05
C GLY A 215 -15.74 8.24 -39.59
#